data_AF-A0A524D0R4-F1
#
_entry.id   AF-A0A524D0R4-F1
#
_cell.length_a   1.000
_cell.length_b   1.000
_cell.length_c   1.000
_cell.angle_alpha   90.00
_cell.angle_beta   90.00
_cell.angle_gamma   90.00
#
_symmetry.space_group_name_H-M   'P 1'
#
loop_
_entity.id
_entity.type
_entity.pdbx_description
1 polymer ?
#
loop_
_entity_poly.entity_id
_entity_poly.type
_entity_poly.pdbx_seq_one_letter_code
_entity_poly.pdbx_strand_id
1 'polypeptide(L)'
;ASIGLWDAETGEKIQWIDDHRTAVQVVRFSVDGSLAASGSSDHDIILWDATGDRLKKKKVLSGHASEVRSLAFSTDNKYLVSGSTDKALYVWDLETGMIQGEGRTESEVDGIEWIHNERGFLTSDGSGAIVRWDITELERMMEPFEELLEEIKADKDGARRDELIQKFEDLRSQYDPEVLRDKRVFYVLWQCKRGLGLLKGKPRRRK
;
A
#
# COMPACT_ATOMS: atom_id res chain seq x y z
N ALA A 1 2.36 -21.23 -11.45
CA ALA A 1 3.70 -20.76 -11.84
C ALA A 1 4.51 -20.55 -10.57
N SER A 2 5.83 -20.46 -10.69
CA SER A 2 6.72 -20.62 -9.54
C SER A 2 7.70 -19.46 -9.41
N ILE A 3 8.08 -19.14 -8.19
CA ILE A 3 9.18 -18.23 -7.88
C ILE A 3 10.32 -19.07 -7.31
N GLY A 4 11.51 -18.93 -7.89
CA GLY A 4 12.74 -19.54 -7.39
C GLY A 4 13.61 -18.50 -6.67
N LEU A 5 14.12 -18.85 -5.49
CA LEU A 5 15.14 -18.09 -4.80
C LEU A 5 16.48 -18.82 -4.95
N TRP A 6 17.52 -18.06 -5.29
CA TRP A 6 18.86 -18.56 -5.57
C TRP A 6 19.88 -17.75 -4.79
N ASP A 7 20.96 -18.40 -4.39
CA ASP A 7 22.16 -17.74 -3.88
C ASP A 7 22.94 -17.16 -5.07
N ALA A 8 23.26 -15.87 -5.02
CA ALA A 8 23.92 -15.18 -6.12
C ALA A 8 25.42 -15.51 -6.25
N GLU A 9 26.06 -15.95 -5.17
CA GLU A 9 27.50 -16.26 -5.14
C GLU A 9 27.74 -17.72 -5.58
N THR A 10 26.97 -18.66 -5.04
CA THR A 10 27.13 -20.09 -5.31
C THR A 10 26.29 -20.56 -6.50
N GLY A 11 25.25 -19.83 -6.86
CA GLY A 11 24.25 -20.27 -7.84
C GLY A 11 23.38 -21.43 -7.34
N GLU A 12 23.40 -21.72 -6.04
CA GLU A 12 22.59 -22.79 -5.46
C GLU A 12 21.14 -22.34 -5.28
N LYS A 13 20.22 -23.29 -5.47
CA LYS A 13 18.81 -23.07 -5.27
C LYS A 13 18.48 -23.10 -3.78
N ILE A 14 17.95 -21.99 -3.26
CA ILE A 14 17.56 -21.85 -1.86
C ILE A 14 16.11 -22.29 -1.64
N GLN A 15 15.18 -21.82 -2.48
CA GLN A 15 13.75 -22.04 -2.30
C GLN A 15 12.99 -22.11 -3.64
N TRP A 16 11.84 -22.78 -3.62
CA TRP A 16 10.86 -22.81 -4.71
C TRP A 16 9.47 -22.58 -4.13
N ILE A 17 8.69 -21.68 -4.74
CA ILE A 17 7.43 -21.19 -4.18
C ILE A 17 6.34 -21.21 -5.25
N ASP A 18 5.25 -21.91 -4.99
CA ASP A 18 4.12 -22.14 -5.90
C ASP A 18 2.82 -21.50 -5.38
N ASP A 19 2.91 -20.24 -4.93
CA ASP A 19 1.79 -19.54 -4.28
C ASP A 19 0.88 -18.77 -5.27
N HIS A 20 1.40 -18.42 -6.46
CA HIS A 20 0.60 -17.79 -7.51
C HIS A 20 -0.16 -18.83 -8.33
N ARG A 21 -1.43 -18.53 -8.63
CA ARG A 21 -2.31 -19.44 -9.37
C ARG A 21 -1.92 -19.54 -10.83
N THR A 22 -1.35 -18.47 -11.39
CA THR A 22 -0.98 -18.38 -12.81
C THR A 22 0.43 -17.80 -12.98
N ALA A 23 0.80 -17.34 -14.18
CA ALA A 23 2.13 -16.81 -14.49
C ALA A 23 2.51 -15.63 -13.58
N VAL A 24 3.74 -15.65 -13.04
CA VAL A 24 4.32 -14.50 -12.34
C VAL A 24 4.94 -13.61 -13.41
N GLN A 25 4.47 -12.37 -13.49
CA GLN A 25 4.87 -11.41 -14.53
C GLN A 25 6.02 -10.53 -14.05
N VAL A 26 6.07 -10.24 -12.75
CA VAL A 26 7.06 -9.33 -12.19
C VAL A 26 7.43 -9.74 -10.76
N VAL A 27 8.71 -9.59 -10.43
CA VAL A 27 9.23 -9.69 -9.06
C VAL A 27 10.13 -8.49 -8.80
N ARG A 28 10.05 -7.93 -7.59
CA ARG A 28 10.88 -6.80 -7.13
C ARG A 28 11.28 -7.02 -5.67
N PHE A 29 12.49 -6.62 -5.31
CA PHE A 29 12.90 -6.41 -3.93
C PHE A 29 12.71 -4.95 -3.55
N SER A 30 12.49 -4.70 -2.25
CA SER A 30 12.64 -3.36 -1.68
C SER A 30 14.09 -2.89 -1.74
N VAL A 31 14.30 -1.58 -1.60
CA VAL A 31 15.64 -0.97 -1.68
C VAL A 31 16.59 -1.51 -0.61
N ASP A 32 16.07 -1.76 0.60
CA ASP A 32 16.81 -2.32 1.72
C ASP A 32 16.87 -3.87 1.72
N GLY A 33 16.20 -4.52 0.76
CA GLY A 33 16.10 -5.97 0.66
C GLY A 33 15.24 -6.66 1.72
N SER A 34 14.58 -5.92 2.62
CA SER A 34 13.76 -6.51 3.70
C SER A 34 12.44 -7.09 3.20
N LEU A 35 11.94 -6.62 2.06
CA LEU A 35 10.70 -7.06 1.43
C LEU A 35 10.94 -7.48 -0.01
N ALA A 36 10.08 -8.35 -0.51
CA ALA A 36 9.91 -8.57 -1.94
C ALA A 36 8.44 -8.56 -2.31
N ALA A 37 8.12 -8.26 -3.55
CA ALA A 37 6.76 -8.34 -4.08
C ALA A 37 6.76 -9.08 -5.41
N SER A 38 5.73 -9.87 -5.64
CA SER A 38 5.49 -10.55 -6.92
C SER A 38 4.09 -10.25 -7.44
N GLY A 39 4.00 -9.87 -8.71
CA GLY A 39 2.74 -9.61 -9.42
C GLY A 39 2.49 -10.69 -10.48
N SER A 40 1.24 -11.08 -10.64
CA SER A 40 0.86 -12.21 -11.49
C SER A 40 -0.33 -11.92 -12.40
N SER A 41 -0.47 -12.74 -13.44
CA SER A 41 -1.68 -12.83 -14.26
C SER A 41 -2.90 -13.33 -13.49
N ASP A 42 -2.75 -13.76 -12.23
CA ASP A 42 -3.87 -14.11 -11.33
C ASP A 42 -4.52 -12.89 -10.66
N HIS A 43 -4.05 -11.69 -11.03
CA HIS A 43 -4.50 -10.35 -10.60
C HIS A 43 -4.08 -9.98 -9.17
N ASP A 44 -3.41 -10.89 -8.48
CA ASP A 44 -2.94 -10.67 -7.12
C ASP A 44 -1.47 -10.26 -7.10
N ILE A 45 -1.11 -9.52 -6.06
CA ILE A 45 0.26 -9.25 -5.69
C ILE A 45 0.52 -9.95 -4.36
N ILE A 46 1.66 -10.64 -4.25
CA ILE A 46 2.08 -11.24 -2.99
C ILE A 46 3.26 -10.44 -2.45
N LEU A 47 3.13 -9.96 -1.21
CA LEU A 47 4.20 -9.36 -0.45
C LEU A 47 4.90 -10.44 0.37
N TRP A 48 6.22 -10.44 0.31
CA TRP A 48 7.13 -11.38 0.94
C TRP A 48 8.00 -10.66 1.95
N ASP A 49 8.21 -11.29 3.10
CA ASP A 49 9.29 -10.98 4.02
C ASP A 49 10.57 -11.67 3.52
N ALA A 50 11.62 -10.89 3.34
CA ALA A 50 12.92 -11.28 2.80
C ALA A 50 14.08 -11.09 3.80
N THR A 51 13.82 -10.81 5.08
CA THR A 51 14.90 -10.55 6.06
C THR A 51 15.68 -11.79 6.51
N GLY A 52 15.29 -12.98 6.06
CA GLY A 52 15.97 -14.23 6.40
C GLY A 52 16.31 -15.03 5.16
N ASP A 53 16.86 -16.23 5.37
CA ASP A 53 17.38 -17.10 4.30
C ASP A 53 16.30 -17.62 3.33
N ARG A 54 15.02 -17.33 3.58
CA ARG A 54 13.88 -17.79 2.78
C ARG A 54 12.82 -16.70 2.72
N LEU A 55 12.15 -16.60 1.57
CA LEU A 55 10.98 -15.75 1.42
C LEU A 55 9.79 -16.35 2.18
N LYS A 56 9.15 -15.51 3.00
CA LYS A 56 7.92 -15.86 3.72
C LYS A 56 6.78 -15.00 3.24
N LYS A 57 5.66 -15.63 2.88
CA LYS A 57 4.44 -14.91 2.47
C LYS A 57 3.93 -14.05 3.63
N LYS A 58 3.91 -12.73 3.43
CA LYS A 58 3.45 -11.76 4.43
C LYS A 58 2.00 -11.36 4.19
N LYS A 59 1.65 -11.04 2.94
CA LYS A 59 0.31 -10.56 2.59
C LYS A 59 -0.02 -10.78 1.12
N VAL A 60 -1.31 -10.84 0.81
CA VAL A 60 -1.84 -10.80 -0.56
C VAL A 60 -2.57 -9.48 -0.74
N LEU A 61 -2.23 -8.74 -1.80
CA LEU A 61 -2.87 -7.50 -2.20
C LEU A 61 -3.71 -7.79 -3.44
N SER A 62 -5.02 -7.75 -3.26
CA SER A 62 -6.02 -8.05 -4.29
C SER A 62 -6.82 -6.80 -4.61
N GLY A 63 -7.01 -6.50 -5.89
CA GLY A 63 -7.79 -5.34 -6.32
C GLY A 63 -7.73 -5.04 -7.81
N HIS A 64 -6.68 -5.48 -8.51
CA HIS A 64 -6.63 -5.39 -9.97
C HIS A 64 -7.68 -6.30 -10.62
N ALA A 65 -8.19 -5.85 -11.76
CA ALA A 65 -9.15 -6.59 -12.57
C ALA A 65 -8.47 -7.40 -13.69
N SER A 66 -7.16 -7.23 -13.85
CA SER A 66 -6.37 -7.92 -14.87
C SER A 66 -4.92 -8.14 -14.39
N GLU A 67 -4.06 -8.65 -15.27
CA GLU A 67 -2.69 -9.05 -14.96
C GLU A 67 -1.87 -7.91 -14.37
N VAL A 68 -1.10 -8.18 -13.31
CA VAL A 68 -0.17 -7.20 -12.73
C VAL A 68 1.18 -7.34 -13.41
N ARG A 69 1.58 -6.34 -14.19
CA ARG A 69 2.78 -6.41 -15.03
C ARG A 69 3.96 -5.62 -14.49
N SER A 70 3.72 -4.66 -13.60
CA SER A 70 4.77 -3.81 -13.07
C SER A 70 4.57 -3.49 -11.60
N LEU A 71 5.69 -3.38 -10.89
CA LEU A 71 5.76 -3.10 -9.45
C LEU A 71 6.94 -2.17 -9.17
N ALA A 72 6.77 -1.27 -8.19
CA ALA A 72 7.86 -0.45 -7.66
C ALA A 72 7.66 -0.17 -6.17
N PHE A 73 8.70 -0.37 -5.37
CA PHE A 73 8.71 0.00 -3.95
C PHE A 73 9.07 1.48 -3.79
N SER A 74 8.44 2.16 -2.83
CA SER A 74 8.94 3.43 -2.35
C SER A 74 10.26 3.27 -1.61
N THR A 75 11.10 4.29 -1.63
CA THR A 75 12.43 4.25 -1.00
C THR A 75 12.39 4.08 0.52
N ASP A 76 11.28 4.44 1.15
CA ASP A 76 11.04 4.31 2.59
C ASP A 76 10.26 3.04 2.97
N ASN A 77 9.95 2.16 2.00
CA ASN A 77 9.16 0.95 2.19
C ASN A 77 7.76 1.18 2.80
N LYS A 78 7.22 2.40 2.72
CA LYS A 78 5.83 2.67 3.12
C LYS A 78 4.85 2.19 2.05
N TYR A 79 5.22 2.33 0.78
CA TYR A 79 4.34 2.06 -0.35
C TYR A 79 4.90 1.06 -1.35
N LEU A 80 3.99 0.37 -2.02
CA LEU A 80 4.22 -0.36 -3.25
C LEU A 80 3.28 0.18 -4.31
N VAL A 81 3.78 0.49 -5.48
CA VAL A 81 2.96 0.87 -6.63
C VAL A 81 2.85 -0.31 -7.57
N SER A 82 1.66 -0.56 -8.08
CA SER A 82 1.41 -1.61 -9.07
C SER A 82 0.70 -1.09 -10.30
N GLY A 83 1.02 -1.71 -11.44
CA GLY A 83 0.43 -1.41 -12.73
C GLY A 83 -0.07 -2.67 -13.40
N SER A 84 -1.22 -2.55 -14.05
CA SER A 84 -1.92 -3.68 -14.65
C SER A 84 -2.38 -3.40 -16.08
N THR A 85 -2.68 -4.47 -16.79
CA THR A 85 -3.35 -4.42 -18.10
C THR A 85 -4.79 -3.93 -18.03
N ASP A 86 -5.37 -3.79 -16.83
CA ASP A 86 -6.66 -3.12 -16.60
C ASP A 86 -6.57 -1.57 -16.70
N LYS A 87 -5.36 -1.06 -17.01
CA LYS A 87 -5.01 0.37 -17.11
C LYS A 87 -5.07 1.12 -15.79
N ALA A 88 -5.20 0.41 -14.66
CA ALA A 88 -5.18 1.00 -13.34
C ALA A 88 -3.77 0.94 -12.74
N LEU A 89 -3.50 1.97 -11.94
CA LEU A 89 -2.36 2.07 -11.06
C LEU A 89 -2.88 2.09 -9.65
N TYR A 90 -2.30 1.27 -8.77
CA TYR A 90 -2.61 1.31 -7.34
C TYR A 90 -1.37 1.62 -6.53
N VAL A 91 -1.52 2.54 -5.58
CA VAL A 91 -0.55 2.78 -4.51
C VAL A 91 -1.05 2.02 -3.29
N TRP A 92 -0.29 1.02 -2.86
CA TRP A 92 -0.60 0.18 -1.72
C TRP A 92 0.20 0.63 -0.52
N ASP A 93 -0.46 0.79 0.62
CA ASP A 93 0.22 0.92 1.90
C ASP A 93 0.64 -0.46 2.40
N LEU A 94 1.94 -0.63 2.68
CA LEU A 94 2.52 -1.94 2.96
C LEU A 94 2.25 -2.46 4.37
N GLU A 95 1.87 -1.57 5.30
CA GLU A 95 1.47 -1.95 6.66
C GLU A 95 0.03 -2.49 6.67
N THR A 96 -0.89 -1.67 6.17
CA THR A 96 -2.33 -1.95 6.15
C THR A 96 -2.74 -2.87 5.01
N GLY A 97 -1.94 -2.96 3.94
CA GLY A 97 -2.23 -3.69 2.71
C GLY A 97 -3.42 -3.13 1.93
N MET A 98 -3.76 -1.86 2.15
CA MET A 98 -4.90 -1.20 1.51
C MET A 98 -4.43 -0.26 0.39
N ILE A 99 -5.32 -0.01 -0.56
CA ILE A 99 -5.09 0.96 -1.64
C ILE A 99 -5.23 2.38 -1.07
N GLN A 100 -4.14 3.13 -1.10
CA GLN A 100 -4.05 4.55 -0.76
C GLN A 100 -3.95 5.46 -1.99
N GLY A 101 -3.99 4.93 -3.19
CA GLY A 101 -4.00 5.75 -4.40
C GLY A 101 -4.48 4.95 -5.58
N GLU A 102 -5.28 5.58 -6.43
CA GLU A 102 -5.69 5.01 -7.71
C GLU A 102 -5.40 6.03 -8.80
N GLY A 103 -4.74 5.57 -9.86
CA GLY A 103 -4.54 6.29 -11.10
C GLY A 103 -5.01 5.47 -12.28
N ARG A 104 -5.24 6.11 -13.42
CA ARG A 104 -5.54 5.42 -14.68
C ARG A 104 -4.67 5.97 -15.80
N THR A 105 -4.18 5.08 -16.64
CA THR A 105 -3.45 5.39 -17.88
C THR A 105 -4.36 5.21 -19.10
N GLU A 106 -3.92 5.71 -20.26
CA GLU A 106 -4.69 5.58 -21.50
C GLU A 106 -4.65 4.13 -22.05
N SER A 107 -3.51 3.46 -21.83
CA SER A 107 -3.29 2.06 -22.21
C SER A 107 -2.84 1.18 -21.02
N GLU A 108 -2.55 -0.09 -21.29
CA GLU A 108 -1.99 -1.01 -20.29
C GLU A 108 -0.65 -0.51 -19.74
N VAL A 109 -0.42 -0.72 -18.44
CA VAL A 109 0.81 -0.27 -17.80
C VAL A 109 1.91 -1.30 -18.02
N ASP A 110 2.97 -0.88 -18.71
CA ASP A 110 4.13 -1.73 -19.01
C ASP A 110 5.25 -1.58 -18.00
N GLY A 111 5.49 -0.37 -17.51
CA GLY A 111 6.62 -0.03 -16.67
C GLY A 111 6.22 0.91 -15.54
N ILE A 112 6.76 0.66 -14.35
CA ILE A 112 6.67 1.55 -13.20
C ILE A 112 8.04 1.62 -12.56
N GLU A 113 8.46 2.84 -12.23
CA GLU A 113 9.69 3.09 -11.48
C GLU A 113 9.46 4.17 -10.44
N TRP A 114 9.82 3.89 -9.19
CA TRP A 114 9.76 4.89 -8.13
C TRP A 114 10.90 5.90 -8.31
N ILE A 115 10.60 7.19 -8.21
CA ILE A 115 11.62 8.22 -8.33
C ILE A 115 12.39 8.30 -7.01
N HIS A 116 13.67 7.97 -7.05
CA HIS A 116 14.51 7.93 -5.87
C HIS A 116 14.56 9.31 -5.18
N ASN A 117 14.39 9.33 -3.85
CA ASN A 117 14.32 10.54 -3.01
C ASN A 117 13.13 11.47 -3.27
N GLU A 118 12.13 11.04 -4.04
CA GLU A 118 10.90 11.80 -4.26
C GLU A 118 9.67 11.03 -3.76
N ARG A 119 8.60 11.77 -3.49
CA ARG A 119 7.27 11.24 -3.17
C ARG A 119 6.47 11.00 -4.45
N GLY A 120 7.03 10.22 -5.37
CA GLY A 120 6.43 10.02 -6.68
C GLY A 120 7.06 8.91 -7.51
N PHE A 121 6.41 8.57 -8.62
CA PHE A 121 6.82 7.50 -9.52
C PHE A 121 6.52 7.85 -10.98
N LEU A 122 7.25 7.21 -11.90
CA LEU A 122 7.02 7.27 -13.33
C LEU A 122 6.30 6.01 -13.78
N THR A 123 5.45 6.16 -14.79
CA THR A 123 4.79 5.04 -15.46
C THR A 123 4.96 5.16 -16.96
N SER A 124 5.23 4.04 -17.63
CA SER A 124 5.08 3.92 -19.07
C SER A 124 3.89 3.05 -19.41
N ASP A 125 3.08 3.47 -20.37
CA ASP A 125 1.96 2.68 -20.87
C ASP A 125 2.15 2.26 -22.33
N GLY A 126 1.31 1.33 -22.80
CA GLY A 126 1.38 0.80 -24.16
C GLY A 126 1.12 1.82 -25.28
N SER A 127 0.79 3.07 -24.96
CA SER A 127 0.73 4.16 -25.95
C SER A 127 2.11 4.78 -26.23
N GLY A 128 3.09 4.48 -25.37
CA GLY A 128 4.42 5.12 -25.37
C GLY A 128 4.50 6.37 -24.49
N ALA A 129 3.44 6.71 -23.75
CA ALA A 129 3.45 7.84 -22.83
C ALA A 129 4.28 7.51 -21.58
N ILE A 130 5.03 8.51 -21.09
CA ILE A 130 5.66 8.48 -19.78
C ILE A 130 4.97 9.53 -18.91
N VAL A 131 4.33 9.09 -17.83
CA VAL A 131 3.56 9.94 -16.93
C VAL A 131 4.22 9.94 -15.55
N ARG A 132 4.31 11.13 -14.96
CA ARG A 132 4.79 11.32 -13.58
C ARG A 132 3.61 11.45 -12.64
N TRP A 133 3.67 10.70 -11.55
CA TRP A 133 2.69 10.70 -10.48
C TRP A 133 3.32 11.21 -9.18
N ASP A 134 2.59 12.04 -8.47
CA ASP A 134 2.99 12.61 -7.19
C ASP A 134 2.01 12.17 -6.11
N ILE A 135 2.51 11.67 -4.98
CA ILE A 135 1.71 11.23 -3.84
C ILE A 135 1.79 12.21 -2.65
N THR A 136 2.53 13.31 -2.78
CA THR A 136 2.76 14.30 -1.71
C THR A 136 1.45 14.91 -1.22
N GLU A 137 0.52 15.24 -2.12
CA GLU A 137 -0.76 15.84 -1.73
C GLU A 137 -1.60 14.87 -0.90
N LEU A 138 -1.54 13.58 -1.24
CA LEU A 138 -2.18 12.53 -0.44
C LEU A 138 -1.58 12.45 0.96
N GLU A 139 -0.25 12.33 1.06
CA GLU A 139 0.43 12.25 2.35
C GLU A 139 0.14 13.46 3.22
N ARG A 140 0.24 14.67 2.65
CA ARG A 140 -0.02 15.93 3.35
C ARG A 140 -1.42 15.99 3.95
N MET A 141 -2.40 15.42 3.26
CA MET A 141 -3.78 15.38 3.74
C MET A 141 -4.00 14.35 4.86
N MET A 142 -3.25 13.25 4.84
CA MET A 142 -3.39 12.17 5.81
C MET A 142 -2.55 12.38 7.08
N GLU A 143 -1.37 13.00 6.94
CA GLU A 143 -0.36 13.17 7.99
C GLU A 143 -0.94 13.70 9.32
N PRO A 144 -1.74 14.79 9.36
CA PRO A 144 -2.28 15.28 10.64
C PRO A 144 -3.21 14.27 11.35
N PHE A 145 -3.89 13.41 10.59
CA PHE A 145 -4.73 12.36 11.15
C PHE A 145 -3.92 11.13 11.57
N GLU A 146 -2.82 10.82 10.88
CA GLU A 146 -1.87 9.77 11.27
C GLU A 146 -1.17 10.14 12.58
N GLU A 147 -0.70 11.38 12.73
CA GLU A 147 -0.10 11.88 13.98
C GLU A 147 -1.07 11.80 15.15
N LEU A 148 -2.32 12.25 14.94
CA LEU A 148 -3.36 12.13 15.95
C LEU A 148 -3.64 10.67 16.32
N LEU A 149 -3.63 9.76 15.34
CA LEU A 149 -3.83 8.34 15.59
C LEU A 149 -2.72 7.75 16.48
N GLU A 150 -1.48 8.16 16.28
CA GLU A 150 -0.37 7.75 17.15
C GLU A 150 -0.51 8.30 18.57
N GLU A 151 -0.96 9.55 18.75
CA GLU A 151 -1.28 10.08 20.07
C GLU A 151 -2.41 9.30 20.76
N ILE A 152 -3.46 8.94 20.02
CA ILE A 152 -4.56 8.11 20.52
C ILE A 152 -4.05 6.73 20.94
N LYS A 153 -3.15 6.10 20.17
CA LYS A 153 -2.53 4.82 20.53
C LYS A 153 -1.64 4.93 21.77
N ALA A 154 -1.03 6.10 22.00
CA ALA A 154 -0.17 6.38 23.14
C ALA A 154 -0.96 6.65 24.44
N ASP A 155 -2.18 7.21 24.36
CA ASP A 155 -3.08 7.51 25.50
C ASP A 155 -3.77 6.24 26.04
N LYS A 156 -2.97 5.28 26.54
CA LYS A 156 -3.45 3.94 26.96
C LYS A 156 -4.38 3.97 28.17
N ASP A 157 -4.25 4.95 29.05
CA ASP A 157 -5.08 5.14 30.25
C ASP A 157 -6.31 6.03 29.97
N GLY A 158 -6.40 6.63 28.78
CA GLY A 158 -7.48 7.51 28.38
C GLY A 158 -7.47 8.86 29.11
N ALA A 159 -6.35 9.25 29.70
CA ALA A 159 -6.24 10.49 30.46
C ALA A 159 -6.43 11.74 29.58
N ARG A 160 -6.04 11.66 28.31
CA ARG A 160 -6.15 12.74 27.33
C ARG A 160 -7.34 12.59 26.39
N ARG A 161 -8.27 11.68 26.68
CA ARG A 161 -9.36 11.35 25.75
C ARG A 161 -10.17 12.55 25.27
N ASP A 162 -10.62 13.41 26.18
CA ASP A 162 -11.46 14.56 25.80
C ASP A 162 -10.66 15.62 25.01
N GLU A 163 -9.38 15.80 25.35
CA GLU A 163 -8.43 16.64 24.60
C GLU A 163 -8.27 16.12 23.16
N LEU A 164 -8.07 14.80 23.00
CA LEU A 164 -7.89 14.17 21.70
C LEU A 164 -9.18 14.14 20.87
N ILE A 165 -10.36 14.06 21.51
CA ILE A 165 -11.66 14.25 20.82
C ILE A 165 -11.77 15.68 20.28
N GLN A 166 -11.42 16.69 21.08
CA GLN A 166 -11.46 18.08 20.63
C GLN A 166 -10.48 18.29 19.46
N LYS A 167 -9.24 17.81 19.59
CA LYS A 167 -8.23 17.86 18.52
C LYS A 167 -8.72 17.17 17.24
N PHE A 168 -9.40 16.03 17.35
CA PHE A 168 -9.99 15.33 16.21
C PHE A 168 -11.05 16.14 15.47
N GLU A 169 -11.98 16.77 16.19
CA GLU A 169 -13.04 17.58 15.57
C GLU A 169 -12.46 18.89 14.99
N ASP A 170 -11.51 19.52 15.68
CA ASP A 170 -10.81 20.70 15.17
C ASP A 170 -10.05 20.39 13.88
N LEU A 171 -9.32 19.26 13.83
CA LEU A 171 -8.64 18.79 12.62
C LEU A 171 -9.64 18.55 11.49
N ARG A 172 -10.74 17.84 11.76
CA ARG A 172 -11.78 17.60 10.73
C ARG A 172 -12.40 18.88 10.19
N SER A 173 -12.56 19.91 11.03
CA SER A 173 -13.15 21.19 10.61
C SER A 173 -12.28 21.97 9.61
N GLN A 174 -10.99 21.67 9.51
CA GLN A 174 -10.05 22.33 8.60
C GLN A 174 -10.12 21.83 7.16
N TYR A 175 -10.80 20.70 6.91
CA TYR A 175 -10.87 20.06 5.60
C TYR A 175 -12.28 20.09 5.02
N ASP A 176 -12.37 20.14 3.69
CA ASP A 176 -13.63 20.01 2.96
C ASP A 176 -14.28 18.64 3.25
N PRO A 177 -15.60 18.58 3.54
CA PRO A 177 -16.32 17.32 3.72
C PRO A 177 -16.16 16.31 2.58
N GLU A 178 -16.00 16.74 1.32
CA GLU A 178 -15.78 15.84 0.18
C GLU A 178 -14.38 15.21 0.24
N VAL A 179 -13.37 15.95 0.69
CA VAL A 179 -12.03 15.43 0.96
C VAL A 179 -12.07 14.36 2.05
N LEU A 180 -12.82 14.59 3.13
CA LEU A 180 -12.97 13.62 4.23
C LEU A 180 -13.74 12.35 3.85
N ARG A 181 -14.47 12.37 2.71
CA ARG A 181 -15.16 11.19 2.15
C ARG A 181 -14.28 10.36 1.24
N ASP A 182 -13.13 10.89 0.83
CA ASP A 182 -12.12 10.10 0.13
C ASP A 182 -11.84 8.84 0.95
N LYS A 183 -11.90 7.66 0.31
CA LYS A 183 -11.80 6.36 1.00
C LYS A 183 -10.52 6.25 1.85
N ARG A 184 -9.47 6.94 1.43
CA ARG A 184 -8.11 6.91 1.99
C ARG A 184 -8.07 7.70 3.29
N VAL A 185 -8.54 8.94 3.24
CA VAL A 185 -8.73 9.81 4.42
C VAL A 185 -9.78 9.23 5.36
N PHE A 186 -10.87 8.68 4.83
CA PHE A 186 -11.93 8.05 5.60
C PHE A 186 -11.41 6.93 6.51
N TYR A 187 -10.43 6.14 6.04
CA TYR A 187 -9.89 5.04 6.84
C TYR A 187 -9.13 5.52 8.07
N VAL A 188 -8.22 6.49 7.92
CA VAL A 188 -7.48 7.05 9.07
C VAL A 188 -8.44 7.76 10.04
N LEU A 189 -9.46 8.46 9.53
CA LEU A 189 -10.54 9.03 10.34
C LEU A 189 -11.32 7.95 11.10
N TRP A 190 -11.59 6.82 10.46
CA TRP A 190 -12.29 5.70 11.09
C TRP A 190 -11.47 5.09 12.22
N GLN A 191 -10.14 4.93 12.04
CA GLN A 191 -9.24 4.46 13.09
C GLN A 191 -9.21 5.44 14.27
N CYS A 192 -9.13 6.75 14.01
CA CYS A 192 -9.20 7.77 15.05
C CYS A 192 -10.53 7.69 15.82
N LYS A 193 -11.67 7.65 15.12
CA LYS A 193 -13.00 7.48 15.74
C LYS A 193 -13.09 6.21 16.57
N ARG A 194 -12.49 5.12 16.11
CA ARG A 194 -12.45 3.85 16.84
C ARG A 194 -11.64 3.97 18.12
N GLY A 195 -10.42 4.52 18.05
CA GLY A 195 -9.54 4.70 19.20
C GLY A 195 -10.15 5.65 20.25
N LEU A 196 -10.83 6.70 19.80
CA LEU A 196 -11.56 7.64 20.66
C LEU A 196 -12.91 7.10 21.16
N GLY A 197 -13.32 5.90 20.72
CA GLY A 197 -14.61 5.30 21.08
C GLY A 197 -15.85 6.07 20.59
N LEU A 198 -15.72 6.81 19.48
CA LEU A 198 -16.79 7.61 18.87
C LEU A 198 -17.67 6.81 17.90
N LEU A 199 -17.31 5.57 17.58
CA LEU A 199 -18.12 4.69 16.73
C LEU A 199 -19.40 4.27 17.48
N LYS A 200 -20.57 4.70 16.99
CA LYS A 200 -21.87 4.26 17.53
C LYS A 200 -22.25 2.88 16.98
N GLY A 201 -22.33 1.88 17.87
CA GLY A 201 -22.93 0.57 17.59
C GLY A 201 -22.32 -0.56 18.43
N LYS A 202 -23.15 -1.35 19.12
CA LYS A 202 -22.69 -2.60 19.76
C LYS A 202 -22.10 -3.52 18.70
N PRO A 203 -21.01 -4.27 18.98
CA PRO A 203 -20.47 -5.22 18.02
C PRO A 203 -21.54 -6.27 17.68
N ARG A 204 -21.91 -6.36 16.38
CA ARG A 204 -22.67 -7.49 15.87
C ARG A 204 -21.78 -8.72 16.01
N ARG A 205 -21.94 -9.47 17.11
CA ARG A 205 -21.47 -10.86 17.18
C ARG A 205 -22.19 -11.63 16.07
N ARG A 206 -21.46 -12.01 15.02
CA ARG A 206 -21.94 -13.06 14.11
C ARG A 206 -22.06 -14.33 14.95
N LYS A 207 -23.28 -14.87 15.04
CA LYS A 207 -23.51 -16.27 15.43
C LYS A 207 -23.16 -17.15 14.24
#